data_AF-A0A9E1Y779-F1
#
_entry.id   AF-A0A9E1Y779-F1
#
_cell.length_a   1.000
_cell.length_b   1.000
_cell.length_c   1.000
_cell.angle_alpha   90.00
_cell.angle_beta   90.00
_cell.angle_gamma   90.00
#
_symmetry.space_group_name_H-M   'P 1'
#
loop_
_entity.id
_entity.type
_entity.pdbx_description
1 polymer ?
#
loop_
_entity_poly.entity_id
_entity_poly.type
_entity_poly.pdbx_seq_one_letter_code
_entity_poly.pdbx_strand_id
1 'polypeptide(L)'
;MINNNKLKNIFINLMISEDQAIGIYEAELFFNLSPKDIFRKILLEEISHKRELLKIIVDMNWNLSSYQILQLKLNRLFGWGIGILMSIIPKRLCFIFHQAGELKAANGYAKLKSSIDQYKNFESFPSTKIKVILDNIIENEKSHSDTFRSLLTK
;
A
#
# COMPACT_ATOMS: atom_id res chain seq x y z
N MET A 1 17.54 -19.80 11.07
CA MET A 1 16.20 -19.33 11.48
C MET A 1 16.03 -17.79 11.48
N ILE A 2 16.97 -17.01 10.90
CA ILE A 2 16.97 -15.52 10.94
C ILE A 2 16.21 -14.88 9.76
N ASN A 3 16.08 -15.57 8.62
CA ASN A 3 15.47 -15.01 7.40
C ASN A 3 13.94 -14.80 7.49
N ASN A 4 13.23 -15.60 8.29
CA ASN A 4 11.76 -15.56 8.33
C ASN A 4 11.22 -14.30 9.02
N ASN A 5 11.89 -13.83 10.08
CA ASN A 5 11.52 -12.59 10.79
C ASN A 5 11.73 -11.35 9.92
N LYS A 6 12.77 -11.34 9.08
CA LYS A 6 13.04 -10.23 8.15
C LYS A 6 11.93 -10.14 7.10
N LEU A 7 11.53 -11.26 6.51
CA LEU A 7 10.45 -11.29 5.52
C LEU A 7 9.12 -10.86 6.14
N LYS A 8 8.77 -11.42 7.29
CA LYS A 8 7.59 -11.02 8.08
C LYS A 8 7.55 -9.51 8.30
N ASN A 9 8.66 -8.92 8.77
CA ASN A 9 8.71 -7.48 9.01
C ASN A 9 8.55 -6.65 7.74
N ILE A 10 9.02 -7.14 6.59
CA ILE A 10 8.79 -6.46 5.31
C ILE A 10 7.29 -6.44 4.98
N PHE A 11 6.60 -7.58 5.07
CA PHE A 11 5.14 -7.64 4.82
C PHE A 11 4.35 -6.76 5.79
N ILE A 12 4.73 -6.73 7.06
CA ILE A 12 4.10 -5.88 8.06
C ILE A 12 4.32 -4.40 7.75
N ASN A 13 5.53 -4.01 7.33
CA ASN A 13 5.80 -2.64 6.93
C ASN A 13 5.00 -2.23 5.69
N LEU A 14 4.84 -3.14 4.72
CA LEU A 14 3.98 -2.89 3.55
C LEU A 14 2.52 -2.70 3.97
N MET A 15 1.99 -3.56 4.83
CA MET A 15 0.64 -3.37 5.39
C MET A 15 0.48 -2.04 6.14
N ILE A 16 1.53 -1.56 6.80
CA ILE A 16 1.54 -0.26 7.47
C ILE A 16 1.49 0.88 6.44
N SER A 17 2.24 0.76 5.34
CA SER A 17 2.19 1.71 4.22
C SER A 17 0.80 1.75 3.57
N GLU A 18 0.20 0.59 3.32
CA GLU A 18 -1.19 0.48 2.85
C GLU A 18 -2.17 1.18 3.80
N ASP A 19 -2.00 0.99 5.12
CA ASP A 19 -2.91 1.62 6.08
C ASP A 19 -2.78 3.16 6.11
N GLN A 20 -1.58 3.67 5.85
CA GLN A 20 -1.36 5.10 5.66
C GLN A 20 -2.00 5.60 4.36
N ALA A 21 -1.84 4.89 3.24
CA ALA A 21 -2.46 5.23 1.96
C ALA A 21 -4.00 5.25 2.07
N ILE A 22 -4.58 4.25 2.74
CA ILE A 22 -6.02 4.22 3.07
C ILE A 22 -6.43 5.47 3.83
N GLY A 23 -5.68 5.87 4.87
CA GLY A 23 -5.97 7.08 5.63
C GLY A 23 -5.90 8.37 4.80
N ILE A 24 -4.94 8.47 3.89
CA ILE A 24 -4.83 9.60 2.96
C ILE A 24 -6.07 9.66 2.08
N TYR A 25 -6.44 8.55 1.44
CA TYR A 25 -7.58 8.50 0.52
C TYR A 25 -8.95 8.64 1.20
N GLU A 26 -9.10 8.14 2.43
CA GLU A 26 -10.28 8.39 3.27
C GLU A 26 -10.45 9.91 3.51
N ALA A 27 -9.37 10.60 3.85
CA ALA A 27 -9.39 12.05 4.08
C ALA A 27 -9.68 12.84 2.79
N GLU A 28 -9.04 12.50 1.66
CA GLU A 28 -9.30 13.12 0.36
C GLU A 28 -10.78 13.05 -0.04
N LEU A 29 -11.42 11.89 0.19
CA LEU A 29 -12.85 11.70 -0.06
C LEU A 29 -13.72 12.48 0.92
N PHE A 30 -13.33 12.55 2.20
CA PHE A 30 -14.07 13.30 3.21
C PHE A 30 -14.10 14.80 2.90
N PHE A 31 -12.96 15.38 2.52
CA PHE A 31 -12.88 16.78 2.08
C PHE A 31 -13.38 17.00 0.64
N ASN A 32 -13.99 15.95 0.06
CA ASN A 32 -14.85 16.02 -1.10
C ASN A 32 -14.13 16.45 -2.39
N LEU A 33 -12.85 16.09 -2.53
CA LEU A 33 -12.02 16.54 -3.63
C LEU A 33 -12.37 15.82 -4.93
N SER A 34 -12.63 16.62 -5.98
CA SER A 34 -12.79 16.10 -7.33
C SER A 34 -11.42 15.75 -7.93
N PRO A 35 -11.24 14.55 -8.53
CA PRO A 35 -12.30 13.60 -8.93
C PRO A 35 -12.57 12.47 -7.91
N LYS A 36 -13.75 12.51 -7.27
CA LYS A 36 -14.12 11.57 -6.19
C LYS A 36 -14.18 10.11 -6.61
N ASP A 37 -14.67 9.83 -7.82
CA ASP A 37 -14.80 8.44 -8.28
C ASP A 37 -13.44 7.76 -8.44
N ILE A 38 -12.43 8.52 -8.85
CA ILE A 38 -11.04 8.04 -8.97
C ILE A 38 -10.50 7.74 -7.58
N PHE A 39 -10.57 8.71 -6.65
CA PHE A 39 -10.11 8.49 -5.28
C PHE A 39 -10.84 7.34 -4.57
N ARG A 40 -12.14 7.18 -4.82
CA ARG A 40 -12.93 6.08 -4.25
C ARG A 40 -12.50 4.73 -4.80
N LYS A 41 -12.25 4.65 -6.10
CA LYS A 41 -11.74 3.42 -6.73
C LYS A 41 -10.38 3.04 -6.12
N ILE A 42 -9.45 3.99 -6.08
CA ILE A 42 -8.11 3.77 -5.53
C ILE A 42 -8.20 3.33 -4.07
N LEU A 43 -9.00 4.01 -3.22
CA LEU A 43 -9.20 3.61 -1.83
C LEU A 43 -9.64 2.14 -1.67
N LEU A 44 -10.57 1.67 -2.53
CA LEU A 44 -11.02 0.29 -2.48
C LEU A 44 -9.92 -0.69 -2.89
N GLU A 45 -9.07 -0.30 -3.83
CA GLU A 45 -7.90 -1.06 -4.28
C GLU A 45 -6.85 -1.13 -3.16
N GLU A 46 -6.52 -0.03 -2.47
CA GLU A 46 -5.63 -0.03 -1.28
C GLU A 46 -6.16 -0.93 -0.14
N ILE A 47 -7.47 -0.89 0.12
CA ILE A 47 -8.10 -1.79 1.09
C ILE A 47 -7.95 -3.25 0.65
N SER A 48 -8.03 -3.52 -0.66
CA SER A 48 -7.81 -4.86 -1.22
C SER A 48 -6.35 -5.30 -1.07
N HIS A 49 -5.39 -4.46 -1.42
CA HIS A 49 -3.94 -4.72 -1.26
C HIS A 49 -3.62 -5.10 0.19
N LYS A 50 -4.08 -4.30 1.17
CA LYS A 50 -3.92 -4.61 2.60
C LYS A 50 -4.48 -5.97 2.98
N ARG A 51 -5.65 -6.34 2.45
CA ARG A 51 -6.28 -7.65 2.72
C ARG A 51 -5.47 -8.80 2.13
N GLU A 52 -4.93 -8.65 0.92
CA GLU A 52 -4.06 -9.65 0.30
C GLU A 52 -2.77 -9.85 1.10
N LEU A 53 -2.15 -8.76 1.56
CA LEU A 53 -0.97 -8.85 2.43
C LEU A 53 -1.29 -9.52 3.77
N LEU A 54 -2.42 -9.18 4.40
CA LEU A 54 -2.86 -9.82 5.64
C LEU A 54 -3.10 -11.32 5.45
N LYS A 55 -3.66 -11.72 4.29
CA LYS A 55 -3.83 -13.14 3.97
C LYS A 55 -2.49 -13.87 3.95
N ILE A 56 -1.44 -13.28 3.38
CA ILE A 56 -0.09 -13.86 3.41
C ILE A 56 0.40 -14.01 4.86
N ILE A 57 0.23 -12.98 5.71
CA ILE A 57 0.59 -13.05 7.13
C ILE A 57 -0.09 -14.25 7.83
N VAL A 58 -1.40 -14.43 7.60
CA VAL A 58 -2.20 -15.52 8.19
C VAL A 58 -1.78 -16.88 7.63
N ASP A 59 -1.64 -17.02 6.31
CA ASP A 59 -1.26 -18.28 5.65
C ASP A 59 0.17 -18.73 6.01
N MET A 60 1.04 -17.78 6.35
CA MET A 60 2.39 -18.03 6.85
C MET A 60 2.44 -18.27 8.38
N ASN A 61 1.28 -18.28 9.04
CA ASN A 61 1.13 -18.41 10.49
C ASN A 61 1.95 -17.36 11.27
N TRP A 62 2.07 -16.16 10.72
CA TRP A 62 2.76 -15.04 11.35
C TRP A 62 1.77 -14.24 12.20
N ASN A 63 1.99 -14.20 13.51
CA ASN A 63 1.15 -13.38 14.39
C ASN A 63 1.64 -11.93 14.45
N LEU A 64 0.73 -10.96 14.37
CA LEU A 64 1.01 -9.56 14.64
C LEU A 64 1.13 -9.33 16.15
N SER A 65 2.15 -8.60 16.59
CA SER A 65 2.23 -8.16 17.98
C SER A 65 1.25 -7.01 18.24
N SER A 66 0.86 -6.81 19.50
CA SER A 66 0.01 -5.67 19.90
C SER A 66 0.61 -4.32 19.48
N TYR A 67 1.95 -4.21 19.49
CA TYR A 67 2.66 -3.03 19.01
C TYR A 67 2.47 -2.82 17.50
N GLN A 68 2.56 -3.88 16.69
CA GLN A 68 2.33 -3.79 15.23
C GLN A 68 0.88 -3.43 14.90
N ILE A 69 -0.08 -3.96 15.67
CA ILE A 69 -1.49 -3.58 15.55
C ILE A 69 -1.69 -2.10 15.90
N LEU A 70 -1.03 -1.61 16.94
CA LEU A 70 -1.06 -0.19 17.30
C LEU A 70 -0.44 0.67 16.19
N GLN A 71 0.69 0.25 15.62
CA GLN A 71 1.34 0.95 14.51
C GLN A 71 0.44 1.09 13.29
N LEU A 72 -0.33 0.05 12.93
CA LEU A 72 -1.31 0.12 11.84
C LEU A 72 -2.32 1.26 12.10
N LYS A 73 -2.96 1.25 13.28
CA LYS A 73 -3.95 2.27 13.66
C LYS A 73 -3.37 3.69 13.64
N LEU A 74 -2.18 3.86 14.21
CA LEU A 74 -1.50 5.16 14.22
C LEU A 74 -1.15 5.62 12.80
N ASN A 75 -0.66 4.73 11.93
CA ASN A 75 -0.32 5.08 10.55
C ASN A 75 -1.55 5.48 9.73
N ARG A 76 -2.71 4.86 9.96
CA ARG A 76 -3.96 5.35 9.36
C ARG A 76 -4.30 6.77 9.81
N LEU A 77 -4.17 7.08 11.10
CA LEU A 77 -4.37 8.44 11.61
C LEU A 77 -3.34 9.44 11.04
N PHE A 78 -2.08 9.04 10.90
CA PHE A 78 -1.07 9.85 10.22
C PHE A 78 -1.40 10.07 8.74
N GLY A 79 -1.91 9.03 8.07
CA GLY A 79 -2.42 9.12 6.70
C GLY A 79 -3.53 10.15 6.57
N TRP A 80 -4.49 10.16 7.50
CA TRP A 80 -5.51 11.21 7.59
C TRP A 80 -4.91 12.61 7.72
N GLY A 81 -3.90 12.78 8.59
CA GLY A 81 -3.18 14.04 8.73
C GLY A 81 -2.55 14.51 7.42
N ILE A 82 -1.91 13.58 6.68
CA ILE A 82 -1.34 13.86 5.36
C ILE A 82 -2.46 14.23 4.37
N GLY A 83 -3.55 13.47 4.31
CA GLY A 83 -4.68 13.76 3.43
C GLY A 83 -5.34 15.11 3.71
N ILE A 84 -5.43 15.53 4.97
CA ILE A 84 -5.87 16.89 5.33
C ILE A 84 -4.92 17.94 4.74
N LEU A 85 -3.60 17.77 4.87
CA LEU A 85 -2.64 18.69 4.27
C LEU A 85 -2.75 18.72 2.74
N MET A 86 -2.92 17.54 2.13
CA MET A 86 -3.10 17.37 0.70
C MET A 86 -4.38 18.03 0.18
N SER A 87 -5.41 18.12 1.02
CA SER A 87 -6.66 18.82 0.68
C SER A 87 -6.55 20.34 0.65
N ILE A 88 -5.52 20.90 1.29
CA ILE A 88 -5.31 22.35 1.39
C ILE A 88 -4.42 22.85 0.24
N ILE A 89 -3.53 22.00 -0.29
CA ILE A 89 -2.60 22.39 -1.35
C ILE A 89 -3.29 22.46 -2.73
N PRO A 90 -2.70 23.19 -3.70
CA PRO A 90 -3.18 23.18 -5.07
C PRO A 90 -3.32 21.77 -5.65
N LYS A 91 -4.44 21.50 -6.33
CA LYS A 91 -4.76 20.15 -6.87
C LYS A 91 -3.65 19.53 -7.71
N ARG A 92 -2.96 20.33 -8.53
CA ARG A 92 -1.82 19.83 -9.32
C ARG A 92 -0.69 19.29 -8.44
N LEU A 93 -0.39 19.95 -7.32
CA LEU A 93 0.61 19.46 -6.37
C LEU A 93 0.10 18.21 -5.66
N CYS A 94 -1.17 18.17 -5.26
CA CYS A 94 -1.80 16.96 -4.73
C CYS A 94 -1.64 15.77 -5.70
N PHE A 95 -1.98 15.92 -6.98
CA PHE A 95 -1.81 14.84 -7.96
C PHE A 95 -0.34 14.44 -8.17
N ILE A 96 0.61 15.38 -8.13
CA ILE A 96 2.04 15.05 -8.20
C ILE A 96 2.47 14.19 -7.00
N PHE A 97 2.03 14.55 -5.79
CA PHE A 97 2.37 13.79 -4.59
C PHE A 97 1.74 12.40 -4.60
N HIS A 98 0.48 12.28 -5.02
CA HIS A 98 -0.14 10.97 -5.23
C HIS A 98 0.62 10.15 -6.27
N GLN A 99 0.86 10.70 -7.47
CA GLN A 99 1.62 10.03 -8.52
C GLN A 99 2.98 9.50 -8.01
N ALA A 100 3.70 10.31 -7.24
CA ALA A 100 4.99 9.94 -6.66
C ALA A 100 4.86 8.87 -5.57
N GLY A 101 3.81 8.95 -4.74
CA GLY A 101 3.48 7.95 -3.72
C GLY A 101 3.23 6.58 -4.33
N GLU A 102 2.31 6.51 -5.29
CA GLU A 102 1.95 5.30 -6.05
C GLU A 102 3.17 4.68 -6.74
N LEU A 103 3.98 5.50 -7.41
CA LEU A 103 5.18 5.00 -8.08
C LEU A 103 6.22 4.46 -7.08
N LYS A 104 6.33 5.08 -5.91
CA LYS A 104 7.22 4.62 -4.84
C LYS A 104 6.74 3.29 -4.26
N ALA A 105 5.44 3.12 -4.06
CA ALA A 105 4.84 1.87 -3.59
C ALA A 105 5.03 0.74 -4.61
N ALA A 106 4.71 0.96 -5.89
CA ALA A 106 4.98 0.01 -6.98
C ALA A 106 6.44 -0.47 -7.00
N ASN A 107 7.40 0.45 -6.86
CA ASN A 107 8.83 0.11 -6.80
C ASN A 107 9.20 -0.67 -5.54
N GLY A 108 8.59 -0.35 -4.40
CA GLY A 108 8.74 -1.09 -3.15
C GLY A 108 8.31 -2.55 -3.29
N TYR A 109 7.13 -2.78 -3.88
CA TYR A 109 6.61 -4.12 -4.16
C TYR A 109 7.48 -4.87 -5.18
N ALA A 110 7.92 -4.21 -6.26
CA ALA A 110 8.80 -4.82 -7.25
C ALA A 110 10.14 -5.28 -6.65
N LYS A 111 10.70 -4.50 -5.71
CA LYS A 111 11.92 -4.87 -4.96
C LYS A 111 11.69 -6.06 -4.03
N LEU A 112 10.52 -6.16 -3.39
CA LEU A 112 10.17 -7.35 -2.62
C LEU A 112 10.05 -8.57 -3.54
N LYS A 113 9.32 -8.44 -4.64
CA LYS A 113 9.13 -9.52 -5.62
C LYS A 113 10.46 -10.08 -6.13
N SER A 114 11.44 -9.23 -6.43
CA SER A 114 12.75 -9.67 -6.93
C SER A 114 13.63 -10.36 -5.89
N SER A 115 13.38 -10.11 -4.60
CA SER A 115 14.15 -10.70 -3.50
C SER A 115 13.42 -11.83 -2.76
N ILE A 116 12.16 -12.13 -3.11
CA ILE A 116 11.31 -13.06 -2.36
C ILE A 116 11.87 -14.50 -2.31
N ASP A 117 12.50 -14.98 -3.38
CA ASP A 117 13.06 -16.35 -3.43
C ASP A 117 14.34 -16.50 -2.60
N GLN A 118 14.95 -15.39 -2.16
CA GLN A 118 16.14 -15.42 -1.29
C GLN A 118 15.76 -15.85 0.14
N TYR A 119 14.48 -15.81 0.48
CA TYR A 119 13.96 -16.24 1.77
C TYR A 119 13.62 -17.73 1.73
N LYS A 120 14.17 -18.51 2.67
CA LYS A 120 13.85 -19.93 2.84
C LYS A 120 12.58 -20.06 3.69
N ASN A 121 11.81 -21.14 3.47
CA ASN A 121 10.61 -21.57 4.21
C ASN A 121 9.28 -20.95 3.77
N PHE A 122 8.87 -21.21 2.52
CA PHE A 122 7.51 -21.01 2.02
C PHE A 122 6.62 -22.25 2.19
N GLU A 123 6.86 -23.07 3.23
CA GLU A 123 6.30 -24.43 3.35
C GLU A 123 4.76 -24.47 3.27
N SER A 124 4.06 -23.43 3.74
CA SER A 124 2.59 -23.34 3.66
C SER A 124 2.06 -22.48 2.49
N PHE A 125 2.86 -21.54 1.98
CA PHE A 125 2.43 -20.59 0.95
C PHE A 125 3.55 -20.30 -0.06
N PRO A 126 3.54 -20.95 -1.25
CA PRO A 126 4.63 -20.88 -2.22
C PRO A 126 5.01 -19.45 -2.63
N SER A 127 6.31 -19.19 -2.82
CA SER A 127 6.79 -17.87 -3.29
C SER A 127 6.17 -17.46 -4.62
N THR A 128 5.81 -18.42 -5.48
CA THR A 128 5.09 -18.17 -6.73
C THR A 128 3.73 -17.52 -6.52
N LYS A 129 2.95 -17.96 -5.51
CA LYS A 129 1.66 -17.34 -5.18
C LYS A 129 1.84 -15.92 -4.64
N ILE A 130 2.86 -15.70 -3.82
CA ILE A 130 3.22 -14.37 -3.32
C ILE A 130 3.57 -13.46 -4.48
N LYS A 131 4.40 -13.91 -5.43
CA LYS A 131 4.78 -13.11 -6.59
C LYS A 131 3.58 -12.70 -7.44
N VAL A 132 2.59 -13.58 -7.62
CA VAL A 132 1.36 -13.26 -8.34
C VAL A 132 0.57 -12.15 -7.62
N ILE A 133 0.43 -12.25 -6.29
CA ILE A 133 -0.19 -11.19 -5.49
C ILE A 133 0.56 -9.88 -5.66
N LEU A 134 1.89 -9.91 -5.52
CA LEU A 134 2.73 -8.73 -5.67
C LEU A 134 2.64 -8.13 -7.08
N ASP A 135 2.53 -8.95 -8.13
CA ASP A 135 2.37 -8.48 -9.50
C ASP A 135 1.07 -7.71 -9.68
N ASN A 136 -0.04 -8.25 -9.17
CA ASN A 136 -1.32 -7.56 -9.22
C ASN A 136 -1.24 -6.21 -8.52
N ILE A 137 -0.69 -6.16 -7.30
CA ILE A 137 -0.52 -4.90 -6.55
C ILE A 137 0.36 -3.92 -7.34
N ILE A 138 1.52 -4.36 -7.85
CA ILE A 138 2.43 -3.51 -8.65
C ILE A 138 1.73 -2.91 -9.87
N GLU A 139 0.89 -3.69 -10.56
CA GLU A 139 0.15 -3.23 -11.72
C GLU A 139 -0.93 -2.20 -11.34
N ASN A 140 -1.62 -2.41 -10.22
CA ASN A 140 -2.63 -1.46 -9.72
C ASN A 140 -1.98 -0.12 -9.35
N GLU A 141 -0.91 -0.15 -8.56
CA GLU A 141 -0.13 1.03 -8.14
C GLU A 141 0.42 1.83 -9.33
N LYS A 142 0.93 1.13 -10.36
CA LYS A 142 1.36 1.78 -11.61
C LYS A 142 0.18 2.44 -12.33
N SER A 143 -0.96 1.75 -12.40
CA SER A 143 -2.19 2.28 -12.99
C SER A 143 -2.72 3.50 -12.23
N HIS A 144 -2.61 3.54 -10.90
CA HIS A 144 -2.94 4.71 -10.08
C HIS A 144 -2.02 5.88 -10.39
N SER A 145 -0.70 5.64 -10.42
CA SER A 145 0.29 6.64 -10.81
C SER A 145 0.00 7.22 -12.20
N ASP A 146 -0.30 6.36 -13.18
CA ASP A 146 -0.67 6.77 -14.53
C ASP A 146 -1.97 7.56 -14.58
N THR A 147 -2.94 7.21 -13.74
CA THR A 147 -4.19 7.96 -13.59
C THR A 147 -3.90 9.38 -13.13
N PHE A 148 -3.12 9.58 -12.07
CA PHE A 148 -2.75 10.93 -11.60
C PHE A 148 -1.90 11.69 -12.63
N ARG A 149 -0.98 11.01 -13.32
CA ARG A 149 -0.22 11.62 -14.44
C ARG A 149 -1.15 12.15 -15.52
N SER A 150 -2.19 11.40 -15.89
CA SER A 150 -3.17 11.81 -16.90
C SER A 150 -4.06 12.98 -16.46
N LEU A 151 -4.26 13.13 -15.14
CA LEU A 151 -4.99 14.28 -14.57
C LEU A 151 -4.16 15.55 -14.56
N LEU A 152 -2.83 15.46 -14.62
CA LEU A 152 -1.94 16.63 -14.70
C LEU A 152 -1.86 17.26 -16.09
N THR A 153 -2.10 16.45 -17.13
CA THR A 153 -2.06 16.87 -18.54
C THR A 153 -3.39 17.43 -19.05
N LYS A 154 -4.45 17.32 -18.26
CA LYS A 154 -5.75 18.00 -18.49
C LYS A 154 -5.76 19.37 -17.83
#